data_AF-A0A315R1S6-F1
#
_entry.id   AF-A0A315R1S6-F1
#
_cell.length_a   1.000
_cell.length_b   1.000
_cell.length_c   1.000
_cell.angle_alpha   90.00
_cell.angle_beta   90.00
_cell.angle_gamma   90.00
#
_symmetry.space_group_name_H-M   'P 1'
#
loop_
_entity.id
_entity.type
_entity.pdbx_description
1 polymer ?
#
loop_
_entity_poly.entity_id
_entity_poly.type
_entity_poly.pdbx_seq_one_letter_code
_entity_poly.pdbx_strand_id
1 'polypeptide(L)'
;AYQKAGGFGRREEGVRYLRNILEDNPQLVGISLGYEPNADQQDSIYASKTGNVSKYHNSNGRYLVYWSRASENFELRKLVGMSNSQYYQEPKRTGEVTITEPYVYEGVMMTETAAPIFWEF
;
A
#
# COMPACT_ATOMS: atom_id res chain seq x y z
N ALA A 1 0.95 9.01 -18.26
CA ALA A 1 -0.26 8.18 -18.48
C ALA A 1 -1.05 8.19 -17.17
N TYR A 2 -2.28 8.70 -17.18
CA TYR A 2 -3.15 8.75 -16.01
C TYR A 2 -4.15 7.59 -16.08
N GLN A 3 -4.07 6.65 -15.13
CA GLN A 3 -5.00 5.53 -15.07
C GLN A 3 -6.14 5.86 -14.10
N LYS A 4 -7.28 6.32 -14.64
CA LYS A 4 -8.56 6.39 -13.91
C LYS A 4 -9.14 4.96 -13.85
N ALA A 5 -9.36 4.43 -12.63
CA ALA A 5 -9.94 3.12 -12.27
C ALA A 5 -9.04 1.85 -12.34
N GLY A 6 -7.76 1.96 -11.98
CA GLY A 6 -6.77 0.86 -11.97
C GLY A 6 -6.90 -0.20 -10.87
N GLY A 7 -8.06 -0.87 -10.74
CA GLY A 7 -8.20 -2.05 -9.86
C GLY A 7 -8.79 -1.81 -8.47
N PHE A 8 -9.51 -0.69 -8.27
CA PHE A 8 -10.26 -0.47 -7.04
C PHE A 8 -11.19 -1.65 -6.73
N GLY A 9 -11.11 -2.16 -5.50
CA GLY A 9 -11.84 -3.35 -5.06
C GLY A 9 -11.33 -4.69 -5.61
N ARG A 10 -10.38 -4.73 -6.55
CA ARG A 10 -9.76 -5.98 -7.03
C ARG A 10 -8.47 -6.26 -6.26
N ARG A 11 -8.61 -6.53 -4.97
CA ARG A 11 -7.47 -6.57 -4.01
C ARG A 11 -6.37 -7.55 -4.41
N GLU A 12 -6.70 -8.76 -4.85
CA GLU A 12 -5.69 -9.74 -5.26
C GLU A 12 -4.92 -9.32 -6.52
N GLU A 13 -5.60 -8.70 -7.48
CA GLU A 13 -4.97 -8.13 -8.67
C GLU A 13 -4.08 -6.95 -8.29
N GLY A 14 -4.55 -6.05 -7.42
CA GLY A 14 -3.76 -4.93 -6.90
C GLY A 14 -2.48 -5.39 -6.21
N VAL A 15 -2.55 -6.44 -5.38
CA VAL A 15 -1.36 -7.02 -4.73
C VAL A 15 -0.35 -7.53 -5.76
N ARG A 16 -0.80 -8.25 -6.80
CA ARG A 16 0.10 -8.75 -7.86
C ARG A 16 0.66 -7.62 -8.71
N TYR A 17 -0.15 -6.61 -9.01
CA TYR A 17 0.24 -5.46 -9.82
C TYR A 17 1.35 -4.64 -9.13
N LEU A 18 1.21 -4.37 -7.82
CA LEU A 18 2.24 -3.71 -7.02
C LEU A 18 3.56 -4.50 -7.03
N ARG A 19 3.51 -5.83 -6.95
CA ARG A 19 4.71 -6.68 -7.06
C ARG A 19 5.41 -6.48 -8.41
N ASN A 20 4.66 -6.51 -9.51
CA ASN A 20 5.23 -6.35 -10.85
C ASN A 20 5.88 -4.98 -11.03
N ILE A 21 5.25 -3.90 -10.53
CA ILE A 21 5.86 -2.56 -10.55
C ILE A 21 7.19 -2.58 -9.78
N LEU A 22 7.20 -3.17 -8.58
CA LEU A 22 8.42 -3.25 -7.79
C LEU A 22 9.50 -4.03 -8.54
N GLU A 23 9.15 -5.14 -9.18
CA GLU A 23 10.05 -5.97 -9.98
C GLU A 23 10.67 -5.20 -11.16
N ASP A 24 9.84 -4.51 -11.93
CA ASP A 24 10.24 -3.74 -13.11
C ASP A 24 11.03 -2.46 -12.79
N ASN A 25 11.12 -2.07 -11.52
CA ASN A 25 11.81 -0.86 -11.06
C ASN A 25 12.90 -1.20 -10.02
N PRO A 26 14.13 -1.57 -10.46
CA PRO A 26 15.26 -1.92 -9.59
C PRO A 26 15.64 -0.85 -8.55
N GLN A 27 15.32 0.42 -8.83
CA GLN A 27 15.58 1.56 -7.97
C GLN A 27 14.63 1.66 -6.76
N LEU A 28 13.49 0.97 -6.78
CA LEU A 28 12.54 0.97 -5.67
C LEU A 28 12.92 -0.10 -4.65
N VAL A 29 12.99 0.30 -3.37
CA VAL A 29 13.22 -0.61 -2.24
C VAL A 29 11.92 -1.25 -1.73
N GLY A 30 10.79 -0.62 -2.00
CA GLY A 30 9.46 -1.10 -1.66
C GLY A 30 8.37 -0.30 -2.35
N ILE A 31 7.14 -0.79 -2.26
CA ILE A 31 5.93 -0.14 -2.79
C ILE A 31 4.74 -0.48 -1.89
N SER A 32 3.89 0.51 -1.62
CA SER A 32 2.81 0.43 -0.65
C SER A 32 1.45 0.77 -1.27
N LEU A 33 0.38 0.28 -0.65
CA LEU A 33 -0.99 0.73 -0.90
C LEU A 33 -1.79 0.61 0.40
N GLY A 34 -2.40 1.71 0.83
CA GLY A 34 -3.20 1.75 2.05
C GLY A 34 -4.55 2.40 1.79
N TYR A 35 -5.63 1.68 2.05
CA TYR A 35 -6.99 2.22 1.93
C TYR A 35 -7.46 2.83 3.24
N GLU A 36 -8.43 3.74 3.21
CA GLU A 36 -9.22 4.07 4.41
C GLU A 36 -10.10 2.87 4.83
N PRO A 37 -10.56 2.81 6.09
CA PRO A 37 -11.45 1.74 6.54
C PRO A 37 -12.68 1.59 5.64
N ASN A 38 -12.90 0.35 5.19
CA ASN A 38 -14.02 -0.05 4.33
C ASN A 38 -14.18 0.76 3.03
N ALA A 39 -13.09 1.35 2.54
CA ALA A 39 -13.08 2.16 1.32
C ALA A 39 -13.75 1.47 0.12
N ASP A 40 -13.42 0.20 -0.11
CA ASP A 40 -13.94 -0.61 -1.22
C ASP A 40 -15.12 -1.52 -0.82
N GLN A 41 -15.68 -1.31 0.38
CA GLN A 41 -16.82 -2.05 0.93
C GLN A 41 -16.59 -3.56 1.12
N GLN A 42 -15.34 -4.01 1.14
CA GLN A 42 -15.00 -5.44 1.25
C GLN A 42 -14.32 -5.81 2.58
N ASP A 43 -14.15 -4.88 3.51
CA ASP A 43 -13.45 -5.14 4.77
C ASP A 43 -14.07 -6.31 5.54
N SER A 44 -15.40 -6.38 5.65
CA SER A 44 -16.08 -7.50 6.33
C SER A 44 -15.80 -8.87 5.70
N ILE A 45 -15.69 -8.92 4.37
CA ILE A 45 -15.37 -10.15 3.63
C ILE A 45 -13.95 -10.59 3.96
N TYR A 46 -12.99 -9.66 3.92
CA TYR A 46 -11.57 -9.95 4.13
C TYR A 46 -11.20 -10.16 5.59
N ALA A 47 -11.96 -9.62 6.56
CA ALA A 47 -11.74 -9.85 7.99
C ALA A 47 -11.77 -11.35 8.35
N SER A 48 -12.59 -12.13 7.64
CA SER A 48 -12.69 -13.59 7.83
C SER A 48 -11.62 -14.41 7.08
N LYS A 49 -10.85 -13.79 6.18
CA LYS A 49 -9.90 -14.50 5.31
C LYS A 49 -8.59 -14.77 6.04
N THR A 50 -8.12 -16.02 5.93
CA THR A 50 -6.90 -16.52 6.54
C THR A 50 -5.84 -16.90 5.48
N GLY A 51 -4.69 -17.44 5.92
CA GLY A 51 -3.62 -17.87 5.01
C GLY A 51 -2.92 -16.69 4.32
N ASN A 52 -2.48 -16.87 3.08
CA ASN A 52 -1.72 -15.85 2.34
C ASN A 52 -2.49 -14.55 2.12
N VAL A 53 -3.82 -14.61 2.03
CA VAL A 53 -4.69 -13.42 1.88
C VAL A 53 -4.50 -12.48 3.07
N SER A 54 -4.34 -13.03 4.29
CA SER A 54 -4.13 -12.25 5.51
C SER A 54 -2.87 -11.40 5.55
N LYS A 55 -1.96 -11.50 4.57
CA LYS A 55 -0.74 -10.70 4.51
C LYS A 55 -0.99 -9.26 4.07
N TYR A 56 -2.15 -8.96 3.49
CA TYR A 56 -2.47 -7.63 2.97
C TYR A 56 -3.77 -7.03 3.51
N HIS A 57 -4.27 -7.56 4.64
CA HIS A 57 -5.36 -6.94 5.39
C HIS A 57 -5.17 -7.05 6.90
N ASN A 58 -5.71 -6.10 7.66
CA ASN A 58 -5.71 -6.17 9.13
C ASN A 58 -6.86 -7.06 9.65
N SER A 59 -7.00 -7.17 10.98
CA SER A 59 -8.06 -7.98 11.62
C SER A 59 -9.48 -7.54 11.25
N ASN A 60 -9.66 -6.27 10.90
CA ASN A 60 -10.94 -5.73 10.46
C ASN A 60 -11.13 -5.84 8.95
N GLY A 61 -10.16 -6.46 8.26
CA GLY A 61 -10.17 -6.64 6.81
C GLY A 61 -9.76 -5.40 6.01
N ARG A 62 -9.26 -4.33 6.62
CA ARG A 62 -8.77 -3.14 5.89
C ARG A 62 -7.65 -3.51 4.93
N TYR A 63 -7.73 -3.06 3.68
CA TYR A 63 -6.73 -3.36 2.64
C TYR A 63 -5.43 -2.56 2.83
N LEU A 64 -4.33 -3.26 3.10
CA LEU A 64 -3.05 -2.72 3.53
C LEU A 64 -1.90 -3.54 2.93
N VAL A 65 -1.34 -3.10 1.80
CA VAL A 65 -0.30 -3.80 1.05
C VAL A 65 1.05 -3.12 1.24
N TYR A 66 2.07 -3.90 1.54
CA TYR A 66 3.46 -3.47 1.42
C TYR A 66 4.30 -4.58 0.81
N TRP A 67 4.86 -4.31 -0.36
CA TRP A 67 5.90 -5.15 -0.97
C TRP A 67 7.25 -4.50 -0.74
N SER A 68 8.24 -5.31 -0.36
CA SER A 68 9.63 -4.87 -0.18
C SER A 68 10.59 -5.85 -0.83
N ARG A 69 11.78 -5.37 -1.19
CA ARG A 69 12.89 -6.23 -1.61
C ARG A 69 13.53 -6.85 -0.37
N ALA A 70 13.61 -8.18 -0.35
CA ALA A 70 14.41 -8.97 0.57
C ALA A 70 15.68 -9.46 -0.16
N SER A 71 16.65 -10.01 0.58
CA SER A 71 17.99 -10.37 0.07
C SER A 71 17.99 -11.17 -1.24
N GLU A 72 17.00 -12.04 -1.45
CA GLU A 72 16.92 -12.91 -2.64
C GLU A 72 15.56 -12.88 -3.34
N ASN A 73 14.57 -12.11 -2.84
CA ASN A 73 13.17 -12.18 -3.31
C ASN A 73 12.35 -10.94 -2.93
N PHE A 74 11.06 -10.93 -3.26
CA PHE A 74 10.10 -9.94 -2.77
C PHE A 74 9.31 -10.46 -1.58
N GLU A 75 9.09 -9.61 -0.59
CA GLU A 75 8.31 -9.95 0.60
C GLU A 75 7.03 -9.10 0.69
N LEU A 76 5.89 -9.78 0.87
CA LEU A 76 4.59 -9.16 1.09
C LEU A 76 4.26 -9.13 2.58
N ARG A 77 4.03 -7.92 3.08
CA ARG A 77 3.64 -7.64 4.45
C ARG A 77 2.48 -6.64 4.47
N LYS A 78 1.88 -6.48 5.66
CA LYS A 78 0.87 -5.45 5.89
C LYS A 78 1.57 -4.10 5.99
N LEU A 79 1.00 -3.08 5.34
CA LEU A 79 1.44 -1.70 5.56
C LEU A 79 1.15 -1.29 7.02
N VAL A 80 2.13 -0.67 7.69
CA VAL A 80 2.04 -0.27 9.11
C VAL A 80 2.47 1.18 9.33
N GLY A 81 2.11 1.76 10.49
CA GLY A 81 2.56 3.10 10.88
C GLY A 81 1.78 4.27 10.26
N MET A 82 0.71 3.99 9.52
CA MET A 82 -0.07 5.00 8.78
C MET A 82 -0.65 6.12 9.65
N SER A 83 -0.94 5.87 10.92
CA SER A 83 -1.56 6.89 11.80
C SER A 83 -0.63 8.07 12.11
N ASN A 84 0.68 7.84 12.10
CA ASN A 84 1.67 8.81 12.58
C ASN A 84 2.71 9.18 11.50
N SER A 85 2.70 8.52 10.35
CA SER A 85 3.73 8.69 9.33
C SER A 85 3.34 9.75 8.30
N GLN A 86 4.33 10.57 7.91
CA GLN A 86 4.16 11.60 6.89
C GLN A 86 3.67 11.02 5.56
N TYR A 87 4.17 9.84 5.15
CA TYR A 87 3.80 9.19 3.89
C TYR A 87 2.28 8.97 3.74
N TYR A 88 1.52 8.88 4.83
CA TYR A 88 0.08 8.67 4.78
C TYR A 88 -0.71 9.92 5.20
N GLN A 89 -0.32 10.55 6.32
CA GLN A 89 -1.08 11.66 6.88
C GLN A 89 -1.03 12.90 5.99
N GLU A 90 0.13 13.19 5.39
CA GLU A 90 0.31 14.38 4.56
C GLU A 90 -0.53 14.31 3.26
N PRO A 91 -0.40 13.28 2.39
CA PRO A 91 -1.21 13.22 1.17
C PRO A 91 -2.70 13.07 1.46
N LYS A 92 -3.08 12.43 2.58
CA LYS A 92 -4.48 12.39 3.04
C LYS A 92 -5.02 13.77 3.38
N ARG A 93 -4.21 14.61 4.04
CA ARG A 93 -4.60 15.94 4.50
C ARG A 93 -4.59 16.96 3.36
N THR A 94 -3.58 16.93 2.49
CA THR A 94 -3.38 17.92 1.43
C THR A 94 -4.13 17.56 0.15
N GLY A 95 -4.34 16.25 -0.09
CA GLY A 95 -4.81 15.78 -1.38
C GLY A 95 -3.78 15.89 -2.51
N GLU A 96 -2.51 16.09 -2.16
CA GLU A 96 -1.41 16.25 -3.09
C GLU A 96 -0.38 15.14 -2.96
N VAL A 97 0.43 14.95 -4.00
CA VAL A 97 1.58 14.04 -3.95
C VAL A 97 2.58 14.58 -2.94
N THR A 98 3.02 13.72 -2.02
CA THR A 98 4.00 14.04 -0.98
C THR A 98 5.27 13.26 -1.23
N ILE A 99 6.43 13.92 -1.11
CA ILE A 99 7.72 13.25 -0.93
C ILE A 99 8.10 13.44 0.54
N THR A 100 8.36 12.35 1.26
CA THR A 100 8.74 12.44 2.66
C THR A 100 10.18 12.91 2.82
N GLU A 101 10.48 13.49 3.98
CA GLU A 101 11.86 13.54 4.46
C GLU A 101 12.41 12.11 4.64
N PRO A 102 13.75 11.92 4.63
CA PRO A 102 14.34 10.62 4.92
C PRO A 102 13.95 10.10 6.32
N TYR A 103 13.54 8.84 6.40
CA TYR A 103 13.17 8.18 7.65
C TYR A 103 13.50 6.69 7.60
N VAL A 104 13.51 6.04 8.77
CA VAL A 104 13.71 4.60 8.88
C VAL A 104 12.34 3.92 8.92
N TYR A 105 12.05 3.12 7.89
CA TYR A 105 10.87 2.27 7.84
C TYR A 105 11.31 0.81 7.90
N GLU A 106 10.91 0.11 8.97
CA GLU A 106 11.22 -1.31 9.20
C GLU A 106 12.70 -1.67 9.02
N GLY A 107 13.60 -0.78 9.48
CA GLY A 107 15.05 -0.97 9.45
C GLY A 107 15.75 -0.47 8.18
N VAL A 108 15.00 0.04 7.20
CA VAL A 108 15.56 0.60 5.95
C VAL A 108 15.41 2.12 5.95
N MET A 109 16.51 2.84 5.72
CA MET A 109 16.49 4.29 5.49
C MET A 109 15.98 4.57 4.07
N MET A 110 14.92 5.36 3.95
CA MET A 110 14.29 5.67 2.66
C MET A 110 13.62 7.04 2.65
N THR A 111 13.28 7.50 1.44
CA THR A 111 12.26 8.50 1.19
C THR A 111 11.08 7.82 0.49
N GLU A 112 9.86 8.30 0.71
CA GLU A 112 8.66 7.76 0.06
C GLU A 112 7.97 8.85 -0.76
N THR A 113 7.64 8.54 -2.01
CA THR A 113 6.73 9.36 -2.82
C THR A 113 5.33 8.75 -2.73
N ALA A 114 4.42 9.43 -2.05
CA ALA A 114 3.07 8.96 -1.79
C ALA A 114 2.04 9.84 -2.52
N ALA A 115 1.14 9.20 -3.26
CA ALA A 115 0.05 9.87 -3.96
C ALA A 115 -1.30 9.50 -3.32
N PRO A 116 -2.21 10.46 -3.08
CA PRO A 116 -3.54 10.17 -2.58
C PRO A 116 -4.38 9.47 -3.66
N ILE A 117 -5.24 8.56 -3.23
CA ILE A 117 -6.19 7.86 -4.11
C ILE A 117 -7.55 8.51 -3.91
N PHE A 118 -8.08 9.11 -4.98
CA PHE A 118 -9.44 9.61 -5.04
C PHE A 118 -10.28 8.72 -5.96
N TRP A 119 -11.50 8.43 -5.53
CA TRP A 119 -12.54 7.83 -6.37
C TRP A 119 -13.76 8.75 -6.37
N GLU A 120 -14.25 9.07 -7.56
CA GLU A 120 -15.51 9.79 -7.76
C GLU A 120 -16.65 8.77 -7.88
N PHE A 121 -17.81 9.08 -7.30
CA PHE A 121 -19.05 8.27 -7.40
C PHE A 121 -19.81 8.58 -8.69
#